data_AF-A0A6N9YU38-F1
#
_entry.id   AF-A0A6N9YU38-F1
#
_cell.length_a   1.000
_cell.length_b   1.000
_cell.length_c   1.000
_cell.angle_alpha   90.00
_cell.angle_beta   90.00
_cell.angle_gamma   90.00
#
_symmetry.space_group_name_H-M   'P 1'
#
loop_
_entity.id
_entity.type
_entity.pdbx_description
1 polymer ?
#
loop_
_entity_poly.entity_id
_entity_poly.type
_entity_poly.pdbx_seq_one_letter_code
_entity_poly.pdbx_strand_id
1 'polypeptide(L)'
;MTIGHAPVPSLLTERPPEEKFGNDLPRQSRADTPLRQARPEIAPVRSAAPALHQQYEVVYEDAHGYPLLAFSDGQWWDMASVSPRPVSVRFALRRDPSWAGAVVQTVCLWMRSHPHDERSFDLATELALAVGELARQRD
;
A
#
# COMPACT_ATOMS: atom_id res chain seq x y z
N MET A 1 -20.39 27.65 -29.71
CA MET A 1 -19.85 26.34 -30.10
C MET A 1 -19.81 25.48 -28.85
N THR A 2 -20.73 24.53 -28.72
CA THR A 2 -20.89 23.68 -27.53
C THR A 2 -20.36 22.28 -27.89
N ILE A 3 -19.24 21.88 -27.28
CA ILE A 3 -18.66 20.55 -27.47
C ILE A 3 -19.40 19.60 -26.53
N GLY A 4 -20.18 18.69 -27.10
CA GLY A 4 -20.85 17.63 -26.37
C GLY A 4 -19.86 16.57 -25.89
N HIS A 5 -19.83 16.31 -24.59
CA HIS A 5 -19.18 15.13 -24.03
C HIS A 5 -20.10 13.91 -24.25
N ALA A 6 -19.70 13.02 -25.16
CA ALA A 6 -20.30 11.70 -25.25
C ALA A 6 -19.75 10.81 -24.11
N PRO A 7 -20.59 10.04 -23.40
CA PRO A 7 -20.11 9.08 -22.40
C PRO A 7 -19.41 7.89 -23.08
N VAL A 8 -18.27 7.48 -22.50
CA VAL A 8 -17.52 6.29 -22.90
C VAL A 8 -18.29 5.04 -22.41
N PRO A 9 -18.59 4.05 -23.26
CA PRO A 9 -19.26 2.83 -22.82
C PRO A 9 -18.34 1.98 -21.94
N SER A 10 -18.80 1.66 -20.72
CA SER A 10 -18.18 0.67 -19.84
C SER A 10 -18.23 -0.73 -20.45
N LEU A 11 -17.07 -1.29 -20.79
CA LEU A 11 -16.91 -2.71 -21.14
C LEU A 11 -16.68 -3.55 -19.87
N LEU A 12 -17.59 -3.44 -18.89
CA LEU A 12 -17.65 -4.32 -17.73
C LEU A 12 -18.82 -5.29 -17.90
N THR A 13 -18.67 -6.22 -18.84
CA THR A 13 -19.54 -7.39 -18.94
C THR A 13 -18.69 -8.64 -18.95
N GLU A 14 -18.02 -8.92 -17.84
CA GLU A 14 -17.67 -10.30 -17.48
C GLU A 14 -18.09 -10.55 -16.04
N ARG A 15 -19.02 -11.50 -15.89
CA ARG A 15 -19.42 -12.06 -14.60
C ARG A 15 -18.32 -13.06 -14.18
N PRO A 16 -17.87 -13.05 -12.92
CA PRO A 16 -17.02 -14.13 -12.44
C PRO A 16 -17.84 -15.44 -12.29
N PRO A 17 -17.26 -16.61 -12.57
CA PRO A 17 -17.92 -17.89 -12.34
C PRO A 17 -18.08 -18.17 -10.83
N GLU A 18 -19.24 -18.70 -10.45
CA GLU A 18 -19.51 -19.20 -9.09
C GLU A 18 -18.82 -20.57 -8.91
N GLU A 19 -17.67 -20.60 -8.21
CA GLU A 19 -17.04 -21.85 -7.80
C GLU A 19 -17.40 -22.22 -6.36
N LYS A 20 -18.17 -23.30 -6.25
CA LYS A 20 -18.44 -24.04 -5.02
C LYS A 20 -17.16 -24.77 -4.59
N PHE A 21 -16.45 -24.27 -3.58
CA PHE A 21 -15.45 -25.06 -2.87
C PHE A 21 -16.07 -25.66 -1.60
N GLY A 22 -16.19 -26.98 -1.63
CA GLY A 22 -16.73 -27.80 -0.55
C GLY A 22 -15.84 -27.84 0.69
N ASN A 23 -16.51 -28.18 1.79
CA ASN A 23 -15.96 -28.61 3.07
C ASN A 23 -14.72 -29.48 2.93
N ASP A 24 -13.68 -29.17 3.71
CA ASP A 24 -13.02 -30.14 4.60
C ASP A 24 -12.16 -29.41 5.64
N LEU A 25 -12.72 -29.26 6.85
CA LEU A 25 -12.00 -28.81 8.04
C LEU A 25 -11.44 -30.04 8.76
N PRO A 26 -10.12 -30.16 8.98
CA PRO A 26 -9.61 -31.01 10.03
C PRO A 26 -9.73 -30.28 11.37
N ARG A 27 -10.59 -30.80 12.27
CA ARG A 27 -10.51 -30.58 13.71
C ARG A 27 -9.12 -31.00 14.18
N GLN A 28 -8.34 -30.08 14.75
CA GLN A 28 -7.23 -30.43 15.63
C GLN A 28 -7.31 -29.69 16.97
N SER A 29 -6.94 -30.45 17.98
CA SER A 29 -7.40 -30.37 19.35
C SER A 29 -6.82 -29.20 20.14
N ARG A 30 -7.69 -28.69 21.02
CA ARG A 30 -7.39 -27.90 22.21
C ARG A 30 -6.33 -28.62 23.06
N ALA A 31 -5.21 -27.95 23.33
CA ALA A 31 -4.33 -28.25 24.44
C ALA A 31 -4.19 -26.98 25.29
N ASP A 32 -4.60 -27.10 26.54
CA ASP A 32 -4.55 -26.11 27.60
C ASP A 32 -3.10 -25.79 28.05
N THR A 33 -3.01 -24.75 28.90
CA THR A 33 -1.95 -24.39 29.90
C THR A 33 -0.98 -23.25 29.52
N PRO A 34 -0.56 -22.38 30.47
CA PRO A 34 -1.35 -21.36 31.17
C PRO A 34 -0.76 -19.93 31.00
N LEU A 35 -1.50 -18.92 31.46
CA LEU A 35 -1.09 -17.52 31.57
C LEU A 35 0.32 -17.33 32.15
N ARG A 36 1.16 -16.59 31.43
CA ARG A 36 2.16 -15.73 32.04
C ARG A 36 2.14 -14.38 31.32
N GLN A 37 1.47 -13.42 31.96
CA GLN A 37 1.52 -12.01 31.59
C GLN A 37 2.97 -11.55 31.56
N ALA A 38 3.51 -11.33 30.37
CA ALA A 38 4.64 -10.45 30.14
C ALA A 38 4.16 -9.39 29.15
N ARG A 39 3.75 -8.25 29.69
CA ARG A 39 3.51 -7.01 28.96
C ARG A 39 4.77 -6.72 28.13
N PRO A 40 4.74 -6.71 26.78
CA PRO A 40 5.84 -6.15 26.05
C PRO A 40 5.76 -4.64 26.29
N GLU A 41 6.67 -4.17 27.13
CA GLU A 41 7.04 -2.79 27.25
C GLU A 41 7.41 -2.31 25.83
N ILE A 42 6.54 -1.50 25.21
CA ILE A 42 6.81 -0.88 23.92
C ILE A 42 7.91 0.15 24.18
N ALA A 43 9.16 -0.32 24.17
CA ALA A 43 10.31 0.55 24.10
C ALA A 43 10.20 1.31 22.76
N PRO A 44 10.27 2.65 22.75
CA PRO A 44 10.26 3.40 21.51
C PRO A 44 11.58 3.09 20.79
N VAL A 45 11.51 2.33 19.71
CA VAL A 45 12.68 1.97 18.89
C VAL A 45 13.13 3.23 18.13
N ARG A 46 13.84 4.12 18.82
CA ARG A 46 14.40 5.36 18.28
C ARG A 46 15.62 5.13 17.37
N SER A 47 15.92 3.88 17.02
CA SER A 47 17.07 3.53 16.17
C SER A 47 16.79 2.32 15.27
N ALA A 48 15.55 2.17 14.78
CA ALA A 48 15.20 1.13 13.80
C ALA A 48 15.67 1.46 12.37
N ALA A 49 16.06 2.71 12.10
CA ALA A 49 16.34 3.17 10.75
C ALA A 49 17.28 2.23 9.95
N PRO A 50 18.44 1.78 10.46
CA PRO A 50 19.32 0.90 9.67
C PRO A 50 18.69 -0.45 9.33
N ALA A 51 17.84 -0.99 10.21
CA ALA A 51 17.19 -2.28 10.01
C ALA A 51 16.01 -2.17 9.02
N LEU A 52 15.30 -1.03 9.01
CA LEU A 52 14.19 -0.80 8.08
C LEU A 52 14.68 -0.57 6.65
N HIS A 53 15.79 0.13 6.45
CA HIS A 53 16.38 0.32 5.11
C HIS A 53 16.94 -0.96 4.50
N GLN A 54 17.08 -2.05 5.28
CA GLN A 54 17.40 -3.38 4.76
C GLN A 54 16.15 -4.14 4.26
N GLN A 55 14.97 -3.75 4.73
CA GLN A 55 13.69 -4.40 4.41
C GLN A 55 12.87 -3.61 3.39
N TYR A 56 13.07 -2.29 3.35
CA TYR A 56 12.33 -1.37 2.49
C TYR A 56 13.31 -0.53 1.66
N GLU A 57 12.96 -0.33 0.39
CA GLU A 57 13.72 0.50 -0.55
C GLU A 57 13.63 1.99 -0.20
N VAL A 58 12.48 2.42 0.32
CA VAL A 58 12.24 3.80 0.76
C VAL A 58 11.47 3.80 2.06
N VAL A 59 11.88 4.67 3.00
CA VAL A 59 11.17 4.91 4.26
C VAL A 59 11.01 6.42 4.43
N TYR A 60 9.78 6.86 4.69
CA TYR A 60 9.45 8.23 5.08
C TYR A 60 9.14 8.26 6.57
N GLU A 61 9.79 9.20 7.25
CA GLU A 61 9.71 9.37 8.69
C GLU A 61 9.05 10.72 9.04
N ASP A 62 8.43 10.80 10.22
CA ASP A 62 7.95 12.07 10.76
C ASP A 62 9.10 12.95 11.28
N ALA A 63 8.76 14.14 11.79
CA ALA A 63 9.74 15.09 12.34
C ALA A 63 10.51 14.56 13.57
N HIS A 64 10.07 13.44 14.14
CA HIS A 64 10.71 12.78 15.28
C HIS A 64 11.48 11.51 14.89
N GLY A 65 11.53 11.18 13.60
CA GLY A 65 12.21 9.99 13.07
C GLY A 65 11.39 8.71 13.19
N TYR A 66 10.08 8.78 13.41
CA TYR A 66 9.22 7.59 13.39
C TYR A 66 8.76 7.28 11.96
N PRO A 67 8.92 6.03 11.49
CA PRO A 67 8.51 5.65 10.15
C PRO A 67 6.99 5.72 10.00
N LEU A 68 6.51 6.43 8.98
CA LEU A 68 5.08 6.57 8.69
C LEU A 68 4.66 5.87 7.40
N LEU A 69 5.55 5.78 6.42
CA LEU A 69 5.27 5.20 5.12
C LEU A 69 6.55 4.54 4.60
N ALA A 70 6.44 3.33 4.06
CA ALA A 70 7.56 2.65 3.44
C ALA A 70 7.19 2.08 2.07
N PHE A 71 8.18 1.82 1.23
CA PHE A 71 8.00 1.22 -0.09
C PHE A 71 9.00 0.09 -0.30
N SER A 72 8.53 -1.01 -0.85
CA SER A 72 9.35 -2.16 -1.23
C SER A 72 8.60 -2.95 -2.29
N ASP A 73 9.29 -3.43 -3.31
CA ASP A 73 8.76 -4.44 -4.24
C ASP A 73 7.39 -4.03 -4.84
N GLY A 74 7.29 -2.76 -5.25
CA GLY A 74 6.08 -2.24 -5.87
C GLY A 74 4.88 -2.05 -4.91
N GLN A 75 5.08 -2.16 -3.59
CA GLN A 75 4.05 -2.04 -2.57
C GLN A 75 4.36 -0.94 -1.57
N TRP A 76 3.38 -0.06 -1.30
CA TRP A 76 3.45 0.89 -0.19
C TRP A 76 2.97 0.27 1.11
N TRP A 77 3.55 0.68 2.23
CA TRP A 77 3.24 0.18 3.56
C TRP A 77 2.95 1.33 4.52
N ASP A 78 1.82 1.28 5.23
CA ASP A 78 1.58 2.15 6.38
C ASP A 78 2.28 1.58 7.61
N MET A 79 3.29 2.32 8.08
CA MET A 79 4.15 1.95 9.19
C MET A 79 3.66 2.51 10.53
N ALA A 80 2.67 3.41 10.52
CA ALA A 80 2.09 3.98 11.74
C ALA A 80 1.07 3.06 12.41
N SER A 81 0.67 1.99 11.73
CA SER A 81 -0.18 0.94 12.28
C SER A 81 0.61 0.06 13.28
N VAL A 82 -0.09 -0.65 14.17
CA VAL A 82 0.53 -1.59 15.14
C VAL A 82 1.41 -2.63 14.42
N SER A 83 1.06 -2.98 13.19
CA SER A 83 1.85 -3.78 12.27
C SER A 83 1.89 -3.11 10.89
N PRO A 84 3.02 -3.18 10.15
CA PRO A 84 3.07 -2.73 8.77
C PRO A 84 1.94 -3.34 7.94
N ARG A 85 1.16 -2.49 7.28
CA ARG A 85 0.06 -2.93 6.42
C ARG A 85 0.23 -2.44 5.00
N PRO A 86 -0.08 -3.25 3.97
CA PRO A 86 -0.04 -2.79 2.59
C PRO A 86 -1.11 -1.71 2.37
N VAL A 87 -0.77 -0.68 1.62
CA VAL A 87 -1.64 0.43 1.26
C VAL A 87 -1.48 0.81 -0.22
N SER A 88 -2.49 1.45 -0.80
CA SER A 88 -2.44 1.86 -2.20
C SER A 88 -1.59 3.11 -2.43
N VAL A 89 -1.21 3.37 -3.69
CA VAL A 89 -0.54 4.64 -4.09
C VAL A 89 -1.37 5.86 -3.68
N ARG A 90 -2.70 5.76 -3.78
CA ARG A 90 -3.64 6.81 -3.35
C ARG A 90 -3.51 7.15 -1.88
N PHE A 91 -3.33 6.15 -1.02
CA PHE A 91 -3.12 6.36 0.41
C PHE A 91 -1.78 7.07 0.65
N ALA A 92 -0.71 6.59 0.01
CA ALA A 92 0.63 7.17 0.11
C ALA A 92 0.63 8.66 -0.28
N LEU A 93 0.02 9.02 -1.41
CA LEU A 93 -0.07 10.42 -1.88
C LEU A 93 -0.85 11.34 -0.95
N ARG A 94 -1.82 10.80 -0.20
CA ARG A 94 -2.64 11.57 0.75
C ARG A 94 -2.05 11.64 2.15
N ARG A 95 -1.05 10.81 2.44
CA ARG A 95 -0.47 10.70 3.77
C ARG A 95 0.11 12.04 4.24
N ASP A 96 0.91 12.66 3.39
CA ASP A 96 1.47 13.99 3.59
C ASP A 96 1.64 14.70 2.23
N PRO A 97 1.01 15.87 2.01
CA PRO A 97 1.14 16.60 0.74
C PRO A 97 2.57 16.98 0.37
N SER A 98 3.46 17.16 1.35
CA SER A 98 4.88 17.48 1.11
C SER A 98 5.65 16.31 0.48
N TRP A 99 5.16 15.08 0.65
CA TRP A 99 5.78 13.87 0.10
C TRP A 99 5.21 13.47 -1.27
N ALA A 100 4.14 14.11 -1.74
CA ALA A 100 3.42 13.68 -2.94
C ALA A 100 4.33 13.55 -4.17
N GLY A 101 5.21 14.52 -4.41
CA GLY A 101 6.17 14.47 -5.52
C GLY A 101 7.16 13.30 -5.40
N ALA A 102 7.66 13.05 -4.19
CA ALA A 102 8.60 11.97 -3.92
C ALA A 102 7.94 10.59 -4.07
N VAL A 103 6.69 10.43 -3.60
CA VAL A 103 5.89 9.22 -3.79
C VAL A 103 5.69 8.92 -5.28
N VAL A 104 5.29 9.91 -6.09
CA VAL A 104 5.18 9.73 -7.55
C VAL A 104 6.51 9.30 -8.16
N GLN A 105 7.60 9.97 -7.78
CA GLN A 105 8.93 9.67 -8.30
C GLN A 105 9.38 8.26 -7.97
N THR A 106 9.16 7.79 -6.73
CA THR A 106 9.46 6.42 -6.30
C THR A 106 8.73 5.40 -7.17
N VAL A 107 7.42 5.58 -7.39
CA VAL A 107 6.62 4.66 -8.21
C VAL A 107 7.11 4.66 -9.66
N CYS A 108 7.34 5.83 -10.26
CA CYS A 108 7.84 5.95 -11.63
C CYS A 108 9.22 5.30 -11.81
N LEU A 109 10.13 5.50 -10.84
CA LEU A 109 11.45 4.89 -10.88
C LEU A 109 11.36 3.37 -10.75
N TRP A 110 10.52 2.87 -9.85
CA TRP A 110 10.35 1.43 -9.66
C TRP A 110 9.80 0.77 -10.92
N MET A 111 8.74 1.32 -11.53
CA MET A 111 8.19 0.80 -12.78
C MET A 111 9.21 0.79 -13.93
N ARG A 112 10.06 1.82 -13.99
CA ARG A 112 11.14 1.91 -14.99
C ARG A 112 12.19 0.80 -14.80
N SER A 113 12.49 0.45 -13.56
CA SER A 113 13.43 -0.61 -13.22
C SER A 113 12.84 -2.02 -13.40
N HIS A 114 11.51 -2.15 -13.37
CA HIS A 114 10.78 -3.41 -13.46
C HIS A 114 9.77 -3.44 -14.63
N PRO A 115 10.20 -3.20 -15.89
CA PRO A 115 9.28 -3.00 -17.01
C PRO A 115 8.49 -4.23 -17.44
N HIS A 116 8.89 -5.42 -16.98
CA HIS A 116 8.24 -6.70 -17.30
C HIS A 116 7.51 -7.32 -16.11
N ASP A 117 7.47 -6.61 -14.98
CA ASP A 117 6.73 -7.04 -13.80
C ASP A 117 5.24 -6.67 -13.96
N GLU A 118 4.34 -7.61 -13.71
CA GLU A 118 2.89 -7.36 -13.74
C GLU A 118 2.49 -6.22 -12.80
N ARG A 119 3.19 -6.10 -11.66
CA ARG A 119 2.94 -5.05 -10.68
C ARG A 119 3.20 -3.65 -11.23
N SER A 120 4.05 -3.49 -12.25
CA SER A 120 4.30 -2.20 -12.89
C SER A 120 3.05 -1.67 -13.60
N PHE A 121 2.25 -2.55 -14.20
CA PHE A 121 1.00 -2.15 -14.85
C PHE A 121 -0.07 -1.73 -13.82
N ASP A 122 -0.19 -2.48 -12.74
CA ASP A 122 -1.08 -2.14 -11.62
C ASP A 122 -0.70 -0.81 -10.98
N LEU A 123 0.59 -0.59 -10.72
CA LEU A 123 1.11 0.67 -10.19
C LEU A 123 0.83 1.85 -11.11
N ALA A 124 0.99 1.68 -12.43
CA ALA A 124 0.67 2.74 -13.39
C ALA A 124 -0.82 3.12 -13.31
N THR A 125 -1.69 2.11 -13.20
CA THR A 125 -3.14 2.31 -13.07
C THR A 125 -3.50 2.99 -11.75
N GLU A 126 -2.97 2.49 -10.62
CA GLU A 126 -3.17 3.08 -9.30
C GLU A 126 -2.69 4.54 -9.27
N LEU A 127 -1.51 4.81 -9.83
CA LEU A 127 -0.91 6.14 -9.88
C LEU A 127 -1.75 7.10 -10.74
N ALA A 128 -2.18 6.68 -11.93
CA ALA A 128 -3.00 7.50 -12.81
C ALA A 128 -4.34 7.89 -12.15
N LEU A 129 -5.01 6.93 -11.50
CA LEU A 129 -6.25 7.17 -10.77
C LEU A 129 -6.03 8.13 -9.59
N ALA A 130 -4.97 7.91 -8.82
CA ALA A 130 -4.68 8.72 -7.63
C ALA A 130 -4.28 10.16 -7.99
N VAL A 131 -3.42 10.36 -8.99
CA VAL A 131 -3.01 11.70 -9.47
C VAL A 131 -4.19 12.42 -10.10
N GLY A 132 -5.02 11.74 -10.89
CA GLY A 132 -6.23 12.33 -11.47
C GLY A 132 -7.23 12.79 -10.39
N GLU A 133 -7.37 12.03 -9.30
CA GLU A 133 -8.17 12.45 -8.15
C GLU A 133 -7.55 13.64 -7.40
N LEU A 134 -6.23 13.63 -7.18
CA LEU A 134 -5.51 14.71 -6.50
C LEU A 134 -5.60 16.04 -7.27
N ALA A 135 -5.55 15.98 -8.61
CA ALA A 135 -5.69 17.16 -9.47
C ALA A 135 -7.07 17.81 -9.30
N ARG A 136 -8.14 17.02 -9.27
CA ARG A 136 -9.52 17.51 -9.09
C ARG A 136 -9.82 18.09 -7.71
N GLN A 137 -8.97 17.83 -6.72
CA GLN A 137 -9.14 18.34 -5.34
C GLN A 137 -8.46 19.69 -5.11
N ARG A 138 -7.69 20.17 -6.08
CA ARG A 138 -6.97 21.44 -6.02
C ARG A 138 -7.70 22.59 -6.73
N ASP A 139 -8.83 22.30 -7.36
CA ASP A 139 -9.76 23.26 -7.97
C ASP A 139 -10.91 23.57 -6.99
#